data_AF-G2Z8F5-F1
#
_entry.id   AF-G2Z8F5-F1
#
_cell.length_a   1.000
_cell.length_b   1.000
_cell.length_c   1.000
_cell.angle_alpha   90.00
_cell.angle_beta   90.00
_cell.angle_gamma   90.00
#
_symmetry.space_group_name_H-M   'P 1'
#
loop_
_entity.id
_entity.type
_entity.pdbx_description
1 polymer ?
#
loop_
_entity_poly.entity_id
_entity_poly.type
_entity_poly.pdbx_seq_one_letter_code
_entity_poly.pdbx_strand_id
1 'polypeptide(L)'
;MRKIKQLMPLSLMLLILFSLVCFENIVVAKNVVHEGSSGPGLAGGGGARLKPGGGSAKPKPKPKPTVSQAYSTAKSKGSKTANHSSVTKSKKVTSLPKTGKAYSSKDFYDGKKVKQRRYYDKNGKAQMDIDYTNHGNAKAHPKVPHRHNFDSKGNRGKDY
;
A
#
# COMPACT_ATOMS: atom_id res chain seq x y z
N MET A 1 36.87 -42.75 -27.15
CA MET A 1 37.42 -41.65 -27.99
C MET A 1 36.25 -41.18 -28.86
N ARG A 2 35.79 -39.93 -28.98
CA ARG A 2 36.35 -38.58 -28.81
C ARG A 2 35.25 -37.66 -28.24
N LYS A 3 35.61 -36.77 -27.30
CA LYS A 3 34.72 -35.73 -26.73
C LYS A 3 34.74 -34.51 -27.65
N ILE A 4 33.57 -34.02 -28.08
CA ILE A 4 33.45 -32.77 -28.83
C ILE A 4 33.13 -31.66 -27.83
N LYS A 5 34.12 -30.79 -27.58
CA LYS A 5 33.96 -29.54 -26.84
C LYS A 5 33.42 -28.50 -27.82
N GLN A 6 32.20 -28.02 -27.62
CA GLN A 6 31.71 -26.83 -28.32
C GLN A 6 32.16 -25.59 -27.56
N LEU A 7 32.99 -24.79 -28.22
CA LEU A 7 33.54 -23.51 -27.77
C LEU A 7 32.43 -22.44 -27.77
N MET A 8 32.31 -21.69 -26.68
CA MET A 8 31.56 -20.43 -26.64
C MET A 8 32.42 -19.30 -27.26
N PRO A 9 31.91 -18.44 -28.16
CA PRO A 9 32.58 -17.19 -28.47
C PRO A 9 32.22 -16.12 -27.44
N LEU A 10 33.21 -15.82 -26.61
CA LEU A 10 33.36 -14.60 -25.82
C LEU A 10 33.40 -13.41 -26.80
N SER A 11 32.32 -12.61 -26.87
CA SER A 11 32.31 -11.38 -27.66
C SER A 11 31.81 -10.21 -26.82
N LEU A 12 32.78 -9.36 -26.47
CA LEU A 12 32.67 -7.91 -26.38
C LEU A 12 31.87 -7.32 -25.20
N MET A 13 32.49 -7.36 -24.02
CA MET A 13 32.52 -6.16 -23.17
C MET A 13 33.27 -5.05 -23.92
N LEU A 14 32.62 -3.91 -24.21
CA LEU A 14 33.08 -2.54 -23.85
C LEU A 14 32.31 -1.46 -24.63
N LEU A 15 31.40 -0.77 -23.93
CA LEU A 15 30.94 0.62 -24.17
C LEU A 15 30.02 0.94 -22.96
N ILE A 16 30.57 1.12 -21.77
CA ILE A 16 31.03 2.41 -21.20
C ILE A 16 30.00 3.53 -21.38
N LEU A 17 29.36 3.85 -20.25
CA LEU A 17 28.94 5.15 -19.74
C LEU A 17 28.22 6.11 -20.70
N PHE A 18 26.89 6.14 -20.60
CA PHE A 18 26.00 7.31 -20.71
C PHE A 18 24.62 6.75 -20.29
N SER A 19 23.91 7.13 -19.24
CA SER A 19 23.88 8.37 -18.50
C SER A 19 23.15 8.08 -17.18
N LEU A 20 23.84 8.34 -16.07
CA LEU A 20 23.21 8.66 -14.80
C LEU A 20 22.40 9.96 -15.03
N VAL A 21 21.13 9.85 -15.37
CA VAL A 21 20.19 10.97 -15.24
C VAL A 21 19.47 10.76 -13.93
N CYS A 22 19.96 11.47 -12.93
CA CYS A 22 19.25 11.78 -11.71
C CYS A 22 17.88 12.36 -12.10
N PHE A 23 16.81 11.58 -11.97
CA PHE A 23 15.50 12.17 -11.79
C PHE A 23 15.32 12.44 -10.31
N GLU A 24 15.45 13.71 -9.98
CA GLU A 24 15.19 14.25 -8.67
C GLU A 24 13.77 13.91 -8.19
N ASN A 25 13.70 13.76 -6.88
CA ASN A 25 12.49 13.70 -6.09
C ASN A 25 11.62 14.94 -6.35
N ILE A 26 10.47 14.76 -7.01
CA ILE A 26 9.39 15.74 -6.90
C ILE A 26 8.41 15.24 -5.83
N VAL A 27 8.58 15.79 -4.63
CA VAL A 27 7.53 15.86 -3.62
C VAL A 27 6.54 16.93 -4.07
N VAL A 28 5.44 16.53 -4.70
CA VAL A 28 4.26 17.40 -4.83
C VAL A 28 3.37 17.17 -3.61
N ALA A 29 3.55 18.04 -2.62
CA ALA A 29 2.53 18.29 -1.61
C ALA A 29 1.41 19.11 -2.26
N LYS A 30 0.27 18.47 -2.55
CA LYS A 30 -0.99 19.19 -2.82
C LYS A 30 -1.81 19.21 -1.54
N ASN A 31 -1.59 20.26 -0.75
CA ASN A 31 -2.59 20.76 0.18
C ASN A 31 -3.73 21.34 -0.65
N VAL A 32 -4.84 20.61 -0.76
CA VAL A 32 -6.11 21.17 -1.23
C VAL A 32 -6.86 21.60 0.03
N VAL A 33 -6.68 22.86 0.39
CA VAL A 33 -7.63 23.59 1.22
C VAL A 33 -8.76 23.99 0.29
N HIS A 34 -9.97 23.55 0.60
CA HIS A 34 -11.19 24.05 -0.04
C HIS A 34 -11.66 25.25 0.78
N GLU A 35 -11.38 26.45 0.27
CA GLU A 35 -11.96 27.70 0.73
C GLU A 35 -13.19 28.03 -0.12
N GLY A 36 -14.26 28.47 0.55
CA GLY A 36 -15.42 29.12 -0.06
C GLY A 36 -16.71 28.79 0.69
N SER A 37 -17.55 29.73 1.10
CA SER A 37 -17.45 31.18 1.18
C SER A 37 -18.58 31.70 2.08
N SER A 38 -18.39 32.92 2.57
CA SER A 38 -19.40 33.98 2.79
C SER A 38 -20.53 33.80 3.84
N GLY A 39 -20.41 34.61 4.90
CA GLY A 39 -21.52 35.18 5.68
C GLY A 39 -21.01 36.39 6.48
N PRO A 40 -21.67 37.58 6.45
CA PRO A 40 -21.00 38.85 6.75
C PRO A 40 -21.15 39.34 8.20
N GLY A 41 -20.13 40.11 8.61
CA GLY A 41 -20.27 41.36 9.36
C GLY A 41 -20.57 41.30 10.86
N LEU A 42 -19.67 41.86 11.67
CA LEU A 42 -19.93 43.10 12.41
C LEU A 42 -18.66 43.61 13.09
N ALA A 43 -18.54 44.94 13.08
CA ALA A 43 -17.38 45.73 13.43
C ALA A 43 -17.10 45.76 14.95
N GLY A 44 -15.85 46.05 15.32
CA GLY A 44 -15.52 46.44 16.69
C GLY A 44 -14.05 46.57 17.01
N GLY A 45 -13.52 47.79 16.87
CA GLY A 45 -12.57 48.36 17.83
C GLY A 45 -11.09 47.99 17.70
N GLY A 46 -10.30 48.96 17.22
CA GLY A 46 -8.85 48.91 17.26
C GLY A 46 -8.29 49.02 18.68
N GLY A 47 -7.17 48.35 18.91
CA GLY A 47 -6.40 48.39 20.14
C GLY A 47 -5.05 47.73 19.93
N ALA A 48 -4.00 48.53 20.07
CA ALA A 48 -2.59 48.24 19.85
C ALA A 48 -2.09 46.89 20.41
N ARG A 49 -1.08 46.32 19.74
CA ARG A 49 0.32 46.27 20.24
C ARG A 49 1.15 45.29 19.40
N LEU A 50 2.11 45.83 18.66
CA LEU A 50 3.22 45.06 18.10
C LEU A 50 4.05 44.49 19.26
N LYS A 51 4.26 43.18 19.27
CA LYS A 51 5.31 42.53 20.05
C LYS A 51 6.19 41.73 19.09
N PRO A 52 7.52 42.00 19.03
CA PRO A 52 8.43 41.23 18.19
C PRO A 52 8.79 39.93 18.89
N GLY A 53 9.07 38.87 18.12
CA GLY A 53 9.71 37.66 18.64
C GLY A 53 8.84 36.40 18.63
N GLY A 54 8.33 36.01 17.46
CA GLY A 54 7.88 34.64 17.23
C GLY A 54 9.00 33.83 16.58
N GLY A 55 10.01 33.44 17.35
CA GLY A 55 10.97 32.44 16.89
C GLY A 55 10.19 31.21 16.43
N SER A 56 10.32 30.84 15.16
CA SER A 56 9.63 29.70 14.57
C SER A 56 10.09 28.43 15.30
N ALA A 57 9.34 28.03 16.33
CA ALA A 57 9.59 26.80 17.04
C ALA A 57 9.55 25.67 16.01
N LYS A 58 10.69 24.99 15.83
CA LYS A 58 10.83 23.83 14.96
C LYS A 58 9.69 22.85 15.27
N PRO A 59 8.88 22.43 14.28
CA PRO A 59 7.72 21.60 14.53
C PRO A 59 8.14 20.35 15.29
N LYS A 60 7.51 20.13 16.46
CA LYS A 60 7.75 18.94 17.28
C LYS A 60 7.49 17.70 16.41
N PRO A 61 8.40 16.71 16.38
CA PRO A 61 8.24 15.54 15.52
C PRO A 61 6.92 14.85 15.83
N LYS A 62 6.11 14.62 14.79
CA LYS A 62 4.83 13.92 14.93
C LYS A 62 5.06 12.55 15.59
N PRO A 63 4.23 12.15 16.57
CA PRO A 63 4.36 10.84 17.20
C PRO A 63 4.26 9.74 16.14
N LYS A 64 5.11 8.71 16.27
CA LYS A 64 5.07 7.55 15.37
C LYS A 64 3.68 6.89 15.45
N PRO A 65 3.10 6.46 14.31
CA PRO A 65 1.80 5.82 14.31
C PRO A 65 1.84 4.52 15.12
N THR A 66 0.78 4.27 15.88
CA THR A 66 0.55 2.98 16.54
C THR A 66 0.39 1.86 15.52
N VAL A 67 0.56 0.61 15.95
CA VAL A 67 0.37 -0.57 15.08
C VAL A 67 -1.02 -0.60 14.44
N SER A 68 -2.06 -0.26 15.20
CA SER A 68 -3.45 -0.21 14.68
C SER A 68 -3.65 0.88 13.63
N GLN A 69 -3.04 2.06 13.83
CA GLN A 69 -3.09 3.16 12.86
C GLN A 69 -2.33 2.80 11.57
N ALA A 70 -1.14 2.22 11.70
CA ALA A 70 -0.36 1.74 10.57
C ALA A 70 -1.10 0.62 9.81
N TYR A 71 -1.73 -0.31 10.52
CA TYR A 71 -2.57 -1.35 9.95
C TYR A 71 -3.76 -0.78 9.17
N SER A 72 -4.50 0.15 9.78
CA SER A 72 -5.68 0.76 9.15
C SER A 72 -5.29 1.54 7.89
N THR A 73 -4.15 2.25 7.94
CA THR A 73 -3.57 2.94 6.78
C THR A 73 -3.19 1.94 5.68
N ALA A 74 -2.51 0.85 6.03
CA ALA A 74 -2.10 -0.16 5.07
C ALA A 74 -3.30 -0.86 4.42
N LYS A 75 -4.31 -1.22 5.21
CA LYS A 75 -5.56 -1.82 4.73
C LYS A 75 -6.31 -0.89 3.79
N SER A 76 -6.47 0.38 4.16
CA SER A 76 -7.12 1.40 3.33
C SER A 76 -6.38 1.59 2.00
N LYS A 77 -5.06 1.80 2.03
CA LYS A 77 -4.23 1.97 0.83
C LYS A 77 -4.03 0.68 0.03
N GLY A 78 -4.41 -0.46 0.59
CA GLY A 78 -4.15 -1.76 0.00
C GLY A 78 -2.67 -2.15 -0.02
N SER A 79 -1.83 -1.54 0.81
CA SER A 79 -0.40 -1.86 0.94
C SER A 79 -0.14 -2.98 1.96
N LYS A 80 1.07 -3.55 1.92
CA LYS A 80 1.51 -4.52 2.94
C LYS A 80 1.55 -3.85 4.32
N THR A 81 1.16 -4.60 5.34
CA THR A 81 1.38 -4.23 6.74
C THR A 81 2.83 -4.49 7.14
N ALA A 82 3.29 -3.97 8.29
CA ALA A 82 4.62 -4.30 8.82
C ALA A 82 4.77 -5.82 9.07
N ASN A 83 3.74 -6.44 9.66
CA ASN A 83 3.66 -7.89 9.81
C ASN A 83 3.11 -8.53 8.53
N HIS A 84 3.92 -8.62 7.48
CA HIS A 84 3.53 -9.21 6.21
C HIS A 84 4.12 -10.61 6.02
N SER A 85 3.38 -11.49 5.34
CA SER A 85 3.88 -12.78 4.89
C SER A 85 3.31 -13.13 3.51
N SER A 86 3.81 -14.18 2.89
CA SER A 86 3.36 -14.60 1.57
C SER A 86 3.27 -16.11 1.48
N VAL A 87 2.37 -16.60 0.64
CA VAL A 87 2.28 -18.01 0.26
C VAL A 87 2.07 -18.11 -1.25
N THR A 88 2.62 -19.15 -1.85
CA THR A 88 2.48 -19.42 -3.29
C THR A 88 1.54 -20.60 -3.49
N LYS A 89 0.72 -20.52 -4.53
CA LYS A 89 -0.18 -21.57 -4.96
C LYS A 89 0.58 -22.87 -5.19
N SER A 90 0.04 -23.95 -4.65
CA SER A 90 0.54 -25.30 -4.82
C SER A 90 -0.64 -26.27 -4.75
N LYS A 91 -0.39 -27.57 -4.97
CA LYS A 91 -1.42 -28.61 -4.81
C LYS A 91 -2.06 -28.59 -3.41
N LYS A 92 -1.31 -28.20 -2.37
CA LYS A 92 -1.77 -28.15 -0.97
C LYS A 92 -2.28 -26.76 -0.55
N VAL A 93 -1.92 -25.70 -1.29
CA VAL A 93 -2.25 -24.32 -0.94
C VAL A 93 -3.00 -23.68 -2.10
N THR A 94 -4.32 -23.64 -1.98
CA THR A 94 -5.22 -23.09 -3.00
C THR A 94 -5.87 -21.78 -2.56
N SER A 95 -5.78 -21.42 -1.27
CA SER A 95 -6.35 -20.19 -0.71
C SER A 95 -5.59 -19.73 0.53
N LEU A 96 -5.85 -18.48 0.95
CA LEU A 96 -5.37 -17.97 2.22
C LEU A 96 -6.18 -18.54 3.40
N PRO A 97 -5.56 -18.78 4.57
CA PRO A 97 -6.28 -19.19 5.77
C PRO A 97 -7.17 -18.05 6.29
N LYS A 98 -8.27 -18.40 6.97
CA LYS A 98 -9.18 -17.44 7.63
C LYS A 98 -8.60 -16.85 8.92
N THR A 99 -7.48 -17.37 9.40
CA THR A 99 -6.76 -16.89 10.58
C THR A 99 -5.28 -16.63 10.26
N GLY A 100 -4.66 -15.73 11.02
CA GLY A 100 -3.30 -15.25 10.84
C GLY A 100 -2.80 -14.48 12.06
N LYS A 101 -1.66 -13.78 11.92
CA LYS A 101 -1.14 -12.93 13.00
C LYS A 101 -2.00 -11.68 13.16
N ALA A 102 -2.07 -11.14 14.37
CA ALA A 102 -2.76 -9.87 14.61
C ALA A 102 -2.16 -8.72 13.79
N TYR A 103 -3.02 -7.83 13.28
CA TYR A 103 -2.64 -6.67 12.48
C TYR A 103 -1.68 -6.98 11.32
N SER A 104 -1.92 -8.11 10.66
CA SER A 104 -1.04 -8.63 9.61
C SER A 104 -1.70 -8.62 8.24
N SER A 105 -0.88 -8.81 7.21
CA SER A 105 -1.34 -9.04 5.84
C SER A 105 -0.63 -10.25 5.26
N LYS A 106 -1.29 -10.94 4.34
CA LYS A 106 -0.71 -12.07 3.62
C LYS A 106 -1.06 -12.02 2.15
N ASP A 107 -0.05 -12.16 1.31
CA ASP A 107 -0.23 -12.25 -0.14
C ASP A 107 -0.30 -13.71 -0.58
N PHE A 108 -1.21 -13.99 -1.50
CA PHE A 108 -1.30 -15.25 -2.22
C PHE A 108 -0.83 -15.07 -3.65
N TYR A 109 0.24 -15.77 -4.01
CA TYR A 109 0.83 -15.72 -5.34
C TYR A 109 0.38 -16.88 -6.21
N ASP A 110 0.12 -16.61 -7.48
CA ASP A 110 0.00 -17.61 -8.55
C ASP A 110 1.14 -17.34 -9.54
N GLY A 111 2.18 -18.17 -9.47
CA GLY A 111 3.48 -17.87 -10.08
C GLY A 111 4.09 -16.59 -9.51
N LYS A 112 4.43 -15.62 -10.38
CA LYS A 112 5.05 -14.33 -10.01
C LYS A 112 4.04 -13.21 -9.73
N LYS A 113 2.73 -13.47 -9.84
CA LYS A 113 1.67 -12.47 -9.70
C LYS A 113 0.94 -12.65 -8.36
N VAL A 114 0.69 -11.55 -7.64
CA VAL A 114 -0.20 -11.56 -6.49
C VAL A 114 -1.63 -11.72 -7.00
N LYS A 115 -2.34 -12.77 -6.57
CA LYS A 115 -3.77 -12.94 -6.85
C LYS A 115 -4.64 -12.27 -5.80
N GLN A 116 -4.24 -12.34 -4.55
CA GLN A 116 -5.02 -11.86 -3.42
C GLN A 116 -4.10 -11.34 -2.30
N ARG A 117 -4.54 -10.29 -1.60
CA ARG A 117 -3.98 -9.84 -0.32
C ARG A 117 -5.05 -9.88 0.75
N ARG A 118 -4.85 -10.67 1.81
CA ARG A 118 -5.73 -10.73 2.98
C ARG A 118 -5.16 -9.90 4.13
N TYR A 119 -6.03 -9.21 4.85
CA TYR A 119 -5.71 -8.52 6.10
C TYR A 119 -6.37 -9.24 7.28
N TYR A 120 -5.61 -9.36 8.36
CA TYR A 120 -6.05 -9.99 9.60
C TYR A 120 -6.17 -8.93 10.70
N ASP A 121 -7.30 -8.93 11.39
CA ASP A 121 -7.62 -7.96 12.43
C ASP A 121 -6.75 -8.13 13.69
N LYS A 122 -7.08 -7.38 14.75
CA LYS A 122 -6.40 -7.43 16.04
C LYS A 122 -6.39 -8.82 16.70
N ASN A 123 -7.36 -9.67 16.35
CA ASN A 123 -7.51 -11.03 16.86
C ASN A 123 -6.93 -12.07 15.89
N GLY A 124 -6.34 -11.63 14.78
CA GLY A 124 -5.83 -12.51 13.73
C GLY A 124 -6.92 -13.13 12.86
N LYS A 125 -8.17 -12.65 12.89
CA LYS A 125 -9.24 -13.12 12.01
C LYS A 125 -9.20 -12.38 10.67
N ALA A 126 -9.48 -13.08 9.58
CA ALA A 126 -9.61 -12.46 8.26
C ALA A 126 -10.64 -11.34 8.32
N GLN A 127 -10.24 -10.14 7.89
CA GLN A 127 -11.08 -8.95 7.94
C GLN A 127 -11.45 -8.46 6.55
N MET A 128 -10.48 -8.45 5.63
CA MET A 128 -10.71 -7.97 4.26
C MET A 128 -9.71 -8.60 3.30
N ASP A 129 -10.17 -8.90 2.09
CA ASP A 129 -9.34 -9.27 0.94
C ASP A 129 -9.31 -8.16 -0.10
N ILE A 130 -8.18 -8.03 -0.79
CA ILE A 130 -8.06 -7.37 -2.09
C ILE A 130 -7.76 -8.46 -3.10
N ASP A 131 -8.58 -8.55 -4.13
CA ASP A 131 -8.37 -9.44 -5.24
C ASP A 131 -7.85 -8.66 -6.45
N TYR A 132 -6.77 -9.15 -7.05
CA TYR A 132 -6.10 -8.53 -8.20
C TYR A 132 -6.48 -9.20 -9.53
N THR A 133 -7.43 -10.12 -9.50
CA THR A 133 -7.93 -10.84 -10.67
C THR A 133 -9.45 -10.86 -10.65
N ASN A 134 -10.08 -11.11 -11.79
CA ASN A 134 -11.53 -11.29 -11.88
C ASN A 134 -11.98 -12.72 -11.50
N HIS A 135 -11.08 -13.55 -10.95
CA HIS A 135 -11.35 -14.95 -10.60
C HIS A 135 -11.87 -15.82 -11.76
N GLY A 136 -11.60 -15.43 -13.00
CA GLY A 136 -12.15 -16.10 -14.19
C GLY A 136 -13.64 -15.80 -14.42
N ASN A 137 -14.24 -14.89 -13.65
CA ASN A 137 -15.63 -14.47 -13.76
C ASN A 137 -15.72 -12.95 -13.94
N ALA A 138 -15.43 -12.49 -15.17
CA ALA A 138 -15.48 -11.07 -15.52
C ALA A 138 -16.88 -10.44 -15.38
N LYS A 139 -17.96 -11.24 -15.47
CA LYS A 139 -19.33 -10.74 -15.29
C LYS A 139 -19.61 -10.36 -13.83
N ALA A 140 -19.19 -11.20 -12.88
CA ALA A 140 -19.36 -10.93 -11.46
C ALA A 140 -18.29 -9.96 -10.92
N HIS A 141 -17.07 -10.00 -11.47
CA HIS A 141 -15.95 -9.16 -11.04
C HIS A 141 -15.35 -8.37 -12.22
N PRO A 142 -16.08 -7.38 -12.75
CA PRO A 142 -15.65 -6.62 -13.92
C PRO A 142 -14.51 -5.65 -13.64
N LYS A 143 -14.37 -5.20 -12.38
CA LYS A 143 -13.33 -4.26 -11.96
C LYS A 143 -12.27 -4.97 -11.12
N VAL A 144 -11.01 -4.71 -11.45
CA VAL A 144 -9.86 -5.20 -10.69
C VAL A 144 -8.88 -4.05 -10.45
N PRO A 145 -8.27 -3.95 -9.25
CA PRO A 145 -8.54 -4.77 -8.08
C PRO A 145 -9.89 -4.43 -7.42
N HIS A 146 -10.49 -5.38 -6.70
CA HIS A 146 -11.71 -5.17 -5.92
C HIS A 146 -11.56 -5.72 -4.50
N ARG A 147 -12.44 -5.31 -3.58
CA ARG A 147 -12.33 -5.63 -2.16
C ARG A 147 -13.48 -6.47 -1.65
N HIS A 148 -13.22 -7.31 -0.66
CA HIS A 148 -14.24 -8.08 0.04
C HIS A 148 -14.02 -7.99 1.54
N ASN A 149 -15.08 -7.73 2.30
CA ASN A 149 -15.03 -7.80 3.76
C ASN A 149 -15.46 -9.19 4.25
N PHE A 150 -14.96 -9.58 5.41
CA PHE A 150 -15.46 -10.75 6.13
C PHE A 150 -16.51 -10.33 7.15
N ASP A 151 -17.58 -11.10 7.26
CA ASP A 151 -18.57 -10.94 8.32
C ASP A 151 -18.03 -11.50 9.66
N SER A 152 -18.80 -11.30 10.73
CA SER A 152 -18.44 -11.79 12.07
C SER A 152 -18.35 -13.31 12.17
N LYS A 153 -18.98 -14.04 11.24
CA LYS A 153 -18.94 -15.51 11.14
C LYS A 153 -17.76 -16.00 10.29
N GLY A 154 -16.97 -15.08 9.71
CA GLY A 154 -15.84 -15.41 8.84
C GLY A 154 -16.26 -15.84 7.44
N ASN A 155 -17.46 -15.46 7.00
CA ASN A 155 -17.86 -15.57 5.60
C ASN A 155 -17.38 -14.35 4.84
N ARG A 156 -16.97 -14.57 3.60
CA ARG A 156 -16.50 -13.53 2.71
C ARG A 156 -17.70 -12.91 1.98
N GLY A 157 -17.87 -11.61 2.12
CA GLY A 157 -18.95 -10.85 1.47
C GLY A 157 -18.72 -10.66 -0.03
N LYS A 158 -19.67 -9.97 -0.66
CA LYS A 158 -19.57 -9.52 -2.07
C LYS A 158 -18.46 -8.47 -2.26
N ASP A 159 -18.09 -8.26 -3.52
CA ASP A 159 -17.13 -7.22 -3.89
C ASP A 159 -17.71 -5.82 -3.72
N TYR A 160 -16.81 -4.85 -3.52
CA TYR A 160 -17.07 -3.42 -3.50
C TYR A 160 -15.82 -2.62 -3.91
#